data_AF-A0A1A3UHD6-F1
#
_entry.id   AF-A0A1A3UHD6-F1
#
_cell.length_a   1.000
_cell.length_b   1.000
_cell.length_c   1.000
_cell.angle_alpha   90.00
_cell.angle_beta   90.00
_cell.angle_gamma   90.00
#
_symmetry.space_group_name_H-M   'P 1'
#
loop_
_entity.id
_entity.type
_entity.pdbx_description
1 polymer ?
#
loop_
_entity_poly.entity_id
_entity_poly.type
_entity_poly.pdbx_seq_one_letter_code
_entity_poly.pdbx_strand_id
1 'polypeptide(L)' 'MFIIRTTDGEEIKGDSENLSINHETGVLTVRTVDGFEETTTHYSPAGWRSVTHRKKDIGVAPSRLSSVR' A
#
# COMPACT_ATOMS: atom_id res chain seq x y z
N MET A 1 6.66 6.10 -3.43
CA MET A 1 5.72 6.33 -2.32
C MET A 1 4.61 5.29 -2.22
N PHE A 2 4.48 4.64 -1.05
CA PHE A 2 3.40 3.74 -0.66
C PHE A 2 2.68 4.29 0.59
N ILE A 3 1.47 3.78 0.84
CA ILE A 3 0.72 4.01 2.08
C ILE A 3 0.14 2.68 2.54
N ILE A 4 0.48 2.24 3.76
CA ILE A 4 -0.12 1.08 4.42
C ILE A 4 -1.06 1.61 5.51
N ARG A 5 -2.28 1.07 5.56
CA ARG A 5 -3.24 1.34 6.63
C ARG A 5 -3.47 0.08 7.44
N THR A 6 -3.10 0.10 8.71
CA THR A 6 -3.32 -1.03 9.61
C THR A 6 -4.78 -1.08 10.06
N THR A 7 -5.21 -2.22 10.59
CA THR A 7 -6.57 -2.39 11.13
C THR A 7 -6.86 -1.49 12.31
N ASP A 8 -5.81 -1.04 13.00
CA ASP A 8 -5.87 -0.19 14.18
C ASP A 8 -5.92 1.30 13.82
N GLY A 9 -5.92 1.61 12.52
CA GLY A 9 -6.03 2.98 12.00
C GLY A 9 -4.70 3.70 11.83
N GLU A 10 -3.56 3.02 12.03
CA GLU A 10 -2.25 3.62 11.76
C GLU A 10 -1.98 3.71 10.26
N GLU A 11 -1.37 4.82 9.85
CA GLU A 11 -0.99 5.08 8.47
C GLU A 11 0.54 5.15 8.34
N ILE A 12 1.13 4.16 7.67
CA ILE A 12 2.57 4.05 7.43
C ILE A 12 2.85 4.54 6.01
N LYS A 13 3.79 5.46 5.86
CA LYS A 13 4.20 6.05 4.59
C LYS A 13 5.68 5.84 4.37
N GLY A 14 6.06 5.64 3.12
CA GLY A 14 7.46 5.55 2.74
C GLY A 14 7.62 5.39 1.24
N ASP A 15 8.86 5.25 0.79
CA ASP A 15 9.17 5.02 -0.62
C ASP A 15 9.17 3.55 -1.00
N SER A 16 8.90 3.27 -2.29
CA SER A 16 8.76 1.88 -2.76
C SER A 16 10.04 1.06 -2.59
N GLU A 17 11.19 1.71 -2.57
CA GLU A 17 12.50 1.08 -2.28
C GLU A 17 12.62 0.57 -0.85
N ASN A 18 11.86 1.16 0.06
CA ASN A 18 11.81 0.81 1.48
C ASN A 18 10.77 -0.28 1.78
N LEU A 19 10.08 -0.79 0.76
CA LEU A 19 9.05 -1.80 0.87
C LEU A 19 9.47 -3.06 0.11
N SER A 20 9.47 -4.20 0.79
CA SER A 20 9.67 -5.50 0.13
C SER A 20 8.62 -6.50 0.60
N ILE A 21 8.18 -7.37 -0.30
CA ILE A 21 7.25 -8.46 0.01
C ILE A 21 7.95 -9.79 -0.22
N ASN A 22 7.90 -10.68 0.78
CA ASN A 22 8.24 -12.07 0.56
C ASN A 22 7.03 -12.74 -0.14
N HIS A 23 7.20 -13.16 -1.38
CA HIS A 23 6.12 -13.74 -2.17
C HIS A 23 5.73 -15.16 -1.76
N GLU A 24 6.58 -15.86 -1.00
CA GLU A 24 6.29 -17.20 -0.49
C GLU A 24 5.45 -17.14 0.79
N THR A 25 5.78 -16.21 1.69
CA THR A 25 5.12 -16.08 3.00
C THR A 25 4.09 -14.97 3.06
N GLY A 26 4.08 -14.06 2.09
CA GLY A 26 3.26 -12.86 2.07
C GLY A 26 3.70 -11.77 3.05
N VAL A 27 4.81 -11.95 3.78
CA VAL A 27 5.29 -10.98 4.77
C VAL A 27 5.77 -9.69 4.07
N LEU A 28 5.23 -8.53 4.48
CA LEU A 28 5.78 -7.22 4.07
C LEU A 28 6.87 -6.82 5.06
N THR A 29 7.96 -6.32 4.53
CA THR A 29 9.04 -5.70 5.28
C THR A 29 9.13 -4.24 4.87
N VAL A 30 8.99 -3.36 5.85
CA VAL A 30 9.14 -1.91 5.70
C VAL A 30 10.43 -1.48 6.38
N ARG A 31 11.23 -0.68 5.70
CA ARG A 31 12.38 0.02 6.28
C ARG A 31 12.05 1.50 6.44
N THR A 32 12.34 2.08 7.59
CA THR A 32 12.18 3.50 7.83
C THR A 32 13.48 4.05 8.38
N VAL A 33 13.97 5.13 7.78
CA VAL A 33 15.17 5.83 8.24
C VAL A 33 14.72 7.15 8.87
N ASP A 34 15.04 7.35 10.15
CA ASP A 34 14.85 8.60 10.86
C ASP A 34 16.20 9.12 11.36
N GLY A 35 16.76 10.11 10.65
CA GLY A 35 18.11 10.61 10.90
C GLY A 35 19.18 9.55 10.70
N PHE A 36 19.73 9.03 11.80
CA PHE A 36 20.77 7.98 11.82
C PHE A 36 20.22 6.61 12.24
N GLU A 37 18.93 6.51 12.57
CA GLU A 37 18.30 5.27 13.01
C GLU A 37 17.53 4.62 11.86
N GLU A 38 17.84 3.34 11.58
CA GLU A 38 17.10 2.51 10.63
C GLU A 38 16.24 1.50 11.40
N THR A 39 14.94 1.59 11.23
CA THR A 39 13.98 0.62 11.77
C THR A 39 13.47 -0.28 10.66
N THR A 40 13.54 -1.60 10.87
CA THR A 40 12.92 -2.60 9.99
C THR A 40 11.73 -3.22 10.69
N THR A 41 10.54 -3.11 10.09
CA THR A 41 9.31 -3.69 10.62
C THR A 41 8.78 -4.76 9.67
N HIS A 42 8.48 -5.93 10.23
CA HIS A 42 7.86 -7.04 9.51
C HIS A 42 6.39 -7.13 9.85
N TYR A 43 5.55 -7.17 8.83
CA TYR A 43 4.12 -7.34 8.97
C TYR A 43 3.72 -8.70 8.35
N SER A 44 2.95 -9.52 9.08
CA SER A 44 2.51 -10.83 8.60
C SER A 44 1.09 -10.77 8.00
N PRO A 45 0.77 -11.60 6.99
CA PRO A 45 -0.57 -11.62 6.39
C PRO A 45 -1.71 -11.89 7.37
N ALA A 46 -1.43 -12.60 8.47
CA ALA A 46 -2.41 -12.90 9.51
C ALA A 46 -2.97 -11.64 10.20
N GLY A 47 -2.26 -10.51 10.13
CA GLY A 47 -2.67 -9.25 10.74
C GLY A 47 -3.22 -8.19 9.77
N TRP A 48 -3.35 -8.47 8.48
CA TRP A 48 -3.76 -7.44 7.50
C TRP A 48 -5.24 -7.53 7.13
N ARG A 49 -5.90 -6.38 7.00
CA ARG A 49 -7.06 -6.22 6.12
C ARG A 49 -6.56 -5.79 4.75
N SER A 50 -6.87 -6.57 3.71
CA SER A 50 -6.43 -6.40 2.33
C SER A 50 -6.50 -4.94 1.85
N VAL A 51 -5.33 -4.28 1.66
CA VAL A 51 -5.26 -2.94 1.08
C VAL A 51 -5.20 -3.09 -0.45
N THR A 52 -6.35 -3.06 -1.10
CA THR A 52 -6.42 -3.08 -2.57
C THR A 52 -6.49 -1.64 -3.09
N HIS A 53 -5.34 -0.96 -3.25
CA HIS A 53 -5.30 0.31 -3.98
C HIS A 53 -4.52 0.13 -5.29
N ARG A 54 -5.20 -0.41 -6.30
CA ARG A 54 -4.73 -0.34 -7.69
C ARG A 54 -4.98 1.08 -8.19
N LYS A 55 -3.97 1.95 -8.14
CA LYS A 55 -4.01 3.25 -8.80
C LYS A 55 -3.95 3.00 -10.32
N LYS A 56 -5.10 2.80 -10.96
CA LYS A 56 -5.19 2.81 -12.42
C LYS A 56 -4.88 4.24 -12.86
N ASP A 57 -3.88 4.39 -13.71
CA ASP A 57 -3.46 5.67 -14.27
C ASP A 57 -4.64 6.55 -14.66
N ILE A 58 -4.51 7.83 -14.34
CA ILE A 58 -5.43 8.89 -14.76
C ILE A 58 -5.31 8.99 -16.28
N GLY A 59 -6.26 8.38 -16.99
CA GLY A 59 -6.33 8.46 -18.43
C GLY A 59 -7.58 7.78 -18.94
N VAL A 60 -8.42 8.56 -19.63
CA VAL A 60 -9.65 8.17 -20.35
C VAL A 60 -10.92 8.17 -19.49
N ALA A 61 -11.59 9.33 -19.52
CA ALA A 61 -13.03 9.41 -19.33
C ALA A 61 -13.74 8.76 -20.55
N PRO A 62 -14.74 7.88 -20.35
CA PRO A 62 -15.80 7.70 -21.32
C PRO A 62 -17.04 8.42 -20.81
N SER A 63 -17.40 9.44 -21.58
CA SER A 63 -18.71 10.06 -21.76
C SER A 63 -19.90 9.40 -21.05
N ARG A 64 -20.60 10.23 -20.26
CA ARG A 64 -22.00 10.02 -19.86
C ARG A 64 -22.84 9.71 -21.10
N LEU A 65 -23.44 8.52 -21.16
CA LEU A 65 -24.65 8.31 -21.93
C LEU A 65 -25.78 7.98 -20.97
N SER A 66 -26.46 9.04 -20.58
CA SER A 66 -27.88 9.01 -20.23
C SER A 66 -28.64 8.73 -21.52
N SER A 67 -29.38 7.62 -21.60
CA SER A 67 -30.65 7.64 -22.34
C SER A 67 -31.57 6.54 -21.85
N VAL A 68 -32.57 6.95 -21.08
CA VAL A 68 -33.86 6.28 -20.92
C VAL A 68 -34.66 6.50 -22.20
N ARG A 69 -35.10 5.42 -22.87
CA ARG A 69 -36.46 5.23 -23.40
C ARG A 69 -36.59 3.83 -24.01
#